data_AF-A0A2N4YR95-F1
#
_entry.id   AF-A0A2N4YR95-F1
#
_cell.length_a   1.000
_cell.length_b   1.000
_cell.length_c   1.000
_cell.angle_alpha   90.00
_cell.angle_beta   90.00
_cell.angle_gamma   90.00
#
_symmetry.space_group_name_H-M   'P 1'
#
loop_
_entity.id
_entity.type
_entity.pdbx_description
1 polymer ?
#
loop_
_entity_poly.entity_id
_entity_poly.type
_entity_poly.pdbx_seq_one_letter_code
_entity_poly.pdbx_strand_id
1 'polypeptide(L)'
;LVVQMVETFQAGVKPTFVETLDAVEVAKTSGMPLAPVMIYGDDVTHVLTEEGIAYLYRAESLEERRAMVAAVAGITDIGLGVDAKRVAALRQSGKVVYPEDIGIRRSDATRSLLAAGSVADLVEWSDGLYNPPAKFRSW
;
A
#
# COMPACT_ATOMS: atom_id res chain seq x y z
N LEU A 1 -14.44 -4.60 4.42
CA LEU A 1 -12.96 -4.49 4.49
C LEU A 1 -12.52 -3.71 3.26
N VAL A 2 -11.86 -2.57 3.43
CA VAL A 2 -11.27 -1.75 2.36
C VAL A 2 -9.78 -1.63 2.62
N VAL A 3 -8.95 -2.21 1.75
CA VAL A 3 -7.49 -2.26 1.90
C VAL A 3 -6.85 -1.42 0.80
N GLN A 4 -6.03 -0.45 1.19
CA GLN A 4 -5.16 0.28 0.28
C GLN A 4 -3.77 -0.35 0.33
N MET A 5 -3.46 -1.17 -0.68
CA MET A 5 -2.17 -1.85 -0.82
C MET A 5 -1.31 -1.11 -1.84
N VAL A 6 -0.24 -0.48 -1.39
CA VAL A 6 0.65 0.35 -2.20
C VAL A 6 2.09 0.30 -1.68
N GLU A 7 3.08 0.44 -2.55
CA GLU A 7 4.46 0.69 -2.13
C GLU A 7 4.62 2.14 -1.68
N THR A 8 5.56 2.42 -0.76
CA THR A 8 5.80 3.80 -0.27
C THR A 8 6.30 4.74 -1.37
N PHE A 9 6.96 4.18 -2.38
CA PHE A 9 7.38 4.88 -3.60
C PHE A 9 6.83 4.18 -4.84
N GLN A 10 6.47 4.98 -5.85
CA GLN A 10 6.14 4.51 -7.18
C GLN A 10 7.41 4.34 -8.03
N ALA A 11 7.26 3.65 -9.17
CA ALA A 11 8.28 3.62 -10.21
C ALA A 11 8.76 5.04 -10.54
N GLY A 12 10.08 5.26 -10.53
CA GLY A 12 10.68 6.58 -10.75
C GLY A 12 10.85 7.43 -9.47
N VAL A 13 10.81 6.82 -8.28
CA VAL A 13 11.10 7.49 -6.98
C VAL A 13 10.10 8.60 -6.63
N LYS A 14 8.88 8.57 -7.18
CA LYS A 14 7.80 9.47 -6.77
C LYS A 14 7.18 8.92 -5.46
N PRO A 15 7.11 9.69 -4.36
CA PRO A 15 6.49 9.22 -3.13
C PRO A 15 4.99 8.99 -3.33
N THR A 16 4.47 7.87 -2.83
CA THR A 16 3.04 7.55 -2.87
C THR A 16 2.26 8.36 -1.83
N PHE A 17 2.86 8.57 -0.66
CA PHE A 17 2.28 9.39 0.41
C PHE A 17 2.76 10.82 0.28
N VAL A 18 1.82 11.76 0.14
CA VAL A 18 2.08 13.18 -0.11
C VAL A 18 1.27 14.06 0.84
N GLU A 19 1.79 15.25 1.15
CA GLU A 19 1.10 16.26 1.98
C GLU A 19 -0.17 16.78 1.31
N THR A 20 -0.15 16.94 -0.01
CA THR A 20 -1.29 17.43 -0.79
C THR A 20 -1.43 16.59 -2.06
N LEU A 21 -2.64 16.08 -2.29
CA LEU A 21 -2.94 15.32 -3.50
C LEU A 21 -2.89 16.24 -4.73
N ASP A 22 -2.23 15.79 -5.81
CA ASP A 22 -2.26 16.45 -7.13
C ASP A 22 -3.71 16.76 -7.58
N ALA A 23 -4.66 15.91 -7.17
CA ALA A 23 -6.10 16.05 -7.39
C ALA A 23 -6.68 17.40 -6.92
N VAL A 24 -6.11 18.02 -5.87
CA VAL A 24 -6.56 19.33 -5.39
C VAL A 24 -6.32 20.41 -6.44
N GLU A 25 -5.16 20.39 -7.10
CA GLU A 25 -4.84 21.37 -8.14
C GLU A 25 -5.57 21.07 -9.46
N VAL A 26 -5.75 19.78 -9.78
CA VAL A 26 -6.58 19.34 -10.91
C VAL A 26 -8.01 19.88 -10.79
N ALA A 27 -8.61 19.84 -9.60
CA ALA A 27 -9.96 20.36 -9.42
C ALA A 27 -10.06 21.87 -9.65
N LYS A 28 -9.10 22.65 -9.13
CA LYS A 28 -9.06 24.11 -9.35
C LYS A 28 -8.93 24.45 -10.84
N THR A 29 -7.99 23.81 -11.53
CA THR A 29 -7.68 24.08 -12.94
C THR A 29 -8.79 23.60 -13.89
N SER A 30 -9.52 22.56 -13.52
CA SER A 30 -10.60 21.98 -14.32
C SER A 30 -12.00 22.50 -13.96
N GLY A 31 -12.11 23.41 -12.98
CA GLY A 31 -13.40 23.92 -12.51
C GLY A 31 -14.28 22.88 -11.82
N MET A 32 -13.69 21.82 -11.26
CA MET A 32 -14.44 20.80 -10.52
C MET A 32 -14.81 21.33 -9.13
N PRO A 33 -16.03 21.07 -8.63
CA PRO A 33 -16.46 21.55 -7.32
C PRO A 33 -15.72 20.86 -6.16
N LEU A 34 -15.14 19.69 -6.39
CA LEU A 34 -14.44 18.87 -5.40
C LEU A 34 -13.21 18.20 -6.04
N ALA A 35 -12.19 17.94 -5.23
CA ALA A 35 -11.03 17.15 -5.66
C ALA A 35 -11.48 15.72 -6.05
N PRO A 36 -11.05 15.20 -7.21
CA PRO A 36 -11.36 13.82 -7.60
C PRO A 36 -10.58 12.82 -6.74
N VAL A 37 -11.16 12.44 -5.61
CA VAL A 37 -10.62 11.43 -4.69
C VAL A 37 -11.24 10.07 -5.04
N MET A 38 -10.40 9.07 -5.31
CA MET A 38 -10.88 7.72 -5.67
C MET A 38 -11.45 6.95 -4.48
N ILE A 39 -10.77 7.02 -3.34
CA ILE A 39 -11.18 6.38 -2.08
C ILE A 39 -10.93 7.40 -0.97
N TYR A 40 -11.97 7.74 -0.22
CA TYR A 40 -11.82 8.66 0.88
C TYR A 40 -11.11 8.02 2.06
N GLY A 41 -10.33 8.85 2.77
CA GLY A 41 -9.46 8.37 3.83
C GLY A 41 -10.21 7.72 4.99
N ASP A 42 -11.47 8.05 5.24
CA ASP A 42 -12.38 7.49 6.24
C ASP A 42 -12.96 6.12 5.85
N ASP A 43 -13.11 5.83 4.56
CA ASP A 43 -13.55 4.52 4.05
C ASP A 43 -12.47 3.44 4.13
N VAL A 44 -11.18 3.84 4.18
CA VAL A 44 -10.06 2.90 4.23
C VAL A 44 -9.97 2.22 5.59
N THR A 45 -10.05 0.89 5.62
CA THR A 45 -9.90 0.14 6.88
C THR A 45 -8.45 -0.25 7.16
N HIS A 46 -7.64 -0.45 6.12
CA HIS A 46 -6.25 -0.91 6.20
C HIS A 46 -5.40 -0.17 5.17
N VAL A 47 -4.22 0.28 5.58
CA VAL A 47 -3.15 0.68 4.67
C VAL A 47 -2.04 -0.36 4.78
N LEU A 48 -1.67 -0.96 3.66
CA LEU A 48 -0.62 -1.98 3.57
C LEU A 48 0.48 -1.47 2.65
N THR A 49 1.71 -1.44 3.16
CA THR A 49 2.93 -1.11 2.43
C THR A 49 4.00 -2.18 2.65
N GLU A 50 5.15 -2.05 1.99
CA GLU A 50 6.33 -2.88 2.24
C GLU A 50 6.92 -2.68 3.65
N GLU A 51 6.57 -1.58 4.33
CA GLU A 51 6.98 -1.33 5.72
C GLU A 51 6.10 -2.06 6.73
N GLY A 52 4.80 -2.20 6.46
CA GLY A 52 3.85 -2.87 7.35
C GLY A 52 2.39 -2.57 7.04
N ILE A 53 1.51 -2.88 8.00
CA ILE A 53 0.07 -2.69 7.94
C ILE A 53 -0.38 -1.73 9.03
N ALA A 54 -1.16 -0.73 8.67
CA ALA A 54 -1.88 0.15 9.60
C ALA A 54 -3.38 -0.22 9.61
N TYR A 55 -3.88 -0.64 10.76
CA TYR A 55 -5.26 -1.06 10.98
C TYR A 55 -6.18 0.13 11.27
N LEU A 56 -6.39 1.01 10.28
CA LEU A 56 -7.09 2.30 10.45
C LEU A 56 -8.50 2.20 11.05
N TYR A 57 -9.17 1.06 10.93
CA TYR A 57 -10.47 0.82 11.59
C TYR A 57 -10.39 0.82 13.13
N ARG A 58 -9.19 0.70 13.71
CA ARG A 58 -8.91 0.79 15.16
C ARG A 58 -8.50 2.19 15.63
N ALA A 59 -8.46 3.16 14.72
CA ALA A 59 -8.09 4.53 15.08
C ALA A 59 -9.22 5.19 15.89
N GLU A 60 -8.85 5.82 17.01
CA GLU A 60 -9.79 6.51 17.91
C GLU A 60 -9.95 8.00 17.57
N SER A 61 -9.06 8.54 16.73
CA SER A 61 -9.10 9.94 16.28
C SER A 61 -8.45 10.09 14.90
N LEU A 62 -8.71 11.23 14.24
CA LEU A 62 -8.06 11.55 12.97
C LEU A 62 -6.54 11.74 13.14
N GLU A 63 -6.11 12.28 14.28
CA GLU A 63 -4.69 12.41 14.61
C GLU A 63 -4.02 11.04 14.75
N GLU A 64 -4.66 10.10 15.45
CA GLU A 64 -4.16 8.74 15.56
C GLU A 64 -4.14 8.04 14.19
N ARG A 65 -5.19 8.22 13.39
CA ARG A 65 -5.26 7.69 12.02
C ARG A 65 -4.09 8.19 11.17
N ARG A 66 -3.76 9.49 11.25
CA ARG A 66 -2.59 10.08 10.56
C ARG A 66 -1.28 9.47 11.06
N ALA A 67 -1.12 9.33 12.38
CA ALA A 67 0.08 8.71 12.96
C ALA A 67 0.24 7.24 12.52
N MET A 68 -0.87 6.50 12.40
CA MET A 68 -0.87 5.12 11.91
C MET A 68 -0.48 5.02 10.43
N VAL A 69 -1.00 5.90 9.57
CA VAL A 69 -0.61 5.97 8.15
C VAL A 69 0.87 6.31 8.02
N ALA A 70 1.32 7.33 8.76
CA ALA A 70 2.69 7.79 8.71
C ALA A 70 3.68 6.70 9.19
N ALA A 71 3.31 5.88 10.18
CA ALA A 71 4.12 4.76 10.63
C ALA A 71 4.39 3.69 9.55
N VAL A 72 3.57 3.60 8.49
CA VAL A 72 3.77 2.68 7.37
C VAL A 72 4.14 3.38 6.07
N ALA A 73 4.42 4.69 6.11
CA ALA A 73 4.71 5.52 4.93
C ALA A 73 6.21 5.55 4.55
N GLY A 74 7.07 4.78 5.22
CA GLY A 74 8.49 4.68 4.90
C GLY A 74 9.25 6.01 5.06
N ILE A 75 10.17 6.29 4.13
CA ILE A 75 10.99 7.52 4.13
C ILE A 75 10.37 8.68 3.34
N THR A 76 9.07 8.61 3.06
CA THR A 76 8.34 9.74 2.44
C THR A 76 8.27 10.94 3.40
N ASP A 77 7.93 12.12 2.90
CA ASP A 77 7.79 13.32 3.74
C ASP A 77 6.81 13.09 4.91
N ILE A 78 5.73 12.35 4.66
CA ILE A 78 4.75 11.94 5.66
C ILE A 78 5.37 11.00 6.70
N GLY A 79 6.20 10.04 6.27
CA GLY A 79 6.83 9.06 7.16
C GLY A 79 8.00 9.62 7.98
N LEU A 80 8.75 10.60 7.46
CA LEU A 80 9.89 11.22 8.14
C LEU A 80 9.49 12.04 9.38
N GLY A 81 8.23 12.50 9.45
CA GLY A 81 7.72 13.27 10.58
C GLY A 81 7.37 12.46 11.82
N VAL A 82 7.56 11.13 11.81
CA VAL A 82 7.01 10.25 12.86
C VAL A 82 8.01 10.00 13.99
N ASP A 83 7.54 10.20 15.22
CA ASP A 83 8.28 9.82 16.43
C ASP A 83 8.35 8.29 16.61
N ALA A 84 9.57 7.76 16.71
CA ALA A 84 9.83 6.34 16.93
C ALA A 84 9.13 5.79 18.20
N LYS A 85 9.01 6.58 19.27
CA LYS A 85 8.28 6.14 20.48
C LYS A 85 6.80 5.96 20.19
N ARG A 86 6.21 6.85 19.39
CA ARG A 86 4.81 6.75 18.97
C ARG A 86 4.58 5.52 18.09
N VAL A 87 5.48 5.22 17.14
CA VAL A 87 5.42 3.99 16.34
C VAL A 87 5.45 2.75 17.23
N ALA A 88 6.38 2.70 18.20
CA ALA A 88 6.48 1.56 19.11
C ALA A 88 5.18 1.33 19.91
N ALA A 89 4.52 2.39 20.36
CA ALA A 89 3.21 2.30 21.04
C ALA A 89 2.10 1.80 20.10
N LEU A 90 2.08 2.25 18.84
CA LEU A 90 1.14 1.77 17.82
C LEU A 90 1.35 0.29 17.49
N ARG A 91 2.60 -0.17 17.44
CA ARG A 91 2.95 -1.59 17.28
C ARG A 91 2.53 -2.41 18.49
N GLN A 92 2.85 -1.97 19.70
CA GLN A 92 2.50 -2.65 20.94
C GLN A 92 0.98 -2.79 21.12
N SER A 93 0.19 -1.80 20.69
CA SER A 93 -1.27 -1.85 20.73
C SER A 93 -1.90 -2.65 19.58
N GLY A 94 -1.09 -3.14 18.64
CA GLY A 94 -1.52 -3.86 17.43
C GLY A 94 -2.30 -2.99 16.45
N LYS A 95 -2.16 -1.67 16.53
CA LYS A 95 -2.75 -0.70 15.58
C LYS A 95 -1.90 -0.64 14.31
N VAL A 96 -0.60 -0.87 14.43
CA VAL A 96 0.34 -1.05 13.33
C VAL A 96 1.03 -2.41 13.51
N VAL A 97 1.32 -3.12 12.44
CA VAL A 97 2.14 -4.33 12.47
C VAL A 97 3.16 -4.30 11.34
N TYR A 98 4.41 -4.63 11.66
CA TYR A 98 5.47 -4.81 10.67
C TYR A 98 5.60 -6.30 10.32
N PRO A 99 6.28 -6.66 9.21
CA PRO A 99 6.45 -8.06 8.82
C PRO A 99 6.97 -8.94 9.96
N GLU A 100 7.93 -8.45 10.74
CA GLU A 100 8.49 -9.20 11.87
C GLU A 100 7.48 -9.42 13.02
N ASP A 101 6.48 -8.56 13.19
CA ASP A 101 5.45 -8.71 14.23
C ASP A 101 4.50 -9.89 13.93
N ILE A 102 4.44 -10.32 12.67
CA ILE A 102 3.62 -11.44 12.20
C ILE A 102 4.47 -12.63 11.74
N GLY A 103 5.76 -12.66 12.12
CA GLY A 103 6.66 -13.78 11.82
C GLY A 103 7.12 -13.86 10.37
N ILE A 104 7.00 -12.78 9.60
CA ILE A 104 7.47 -12.71 8.20
C ILE A 104 8.84 -12.02 8.16
N ARG A 105 9.85 -12.73 7.67
CA ARG A 105 11.16 -12.13 7.38
C ARG A 105 11.13 -11.53 5.99
N ARG A 106 11.49 -10.24 5.86
CA ARG A 106 11.51 -9.53 4.56
C ARG A 106 12.34 -10.27 3.50
N SER A 107 13.43 -10.94 3.89
CA SER A 107 14.31 -11.72 3.00
C SER A 107 13.65 -12.95 2.37
N ASP A 108 12.57 -13.46 2.96
CA ASP A 108 11.90 -14.67 2.48
C ASP A 108 10.95 -14.35 1.31
N ALA A 109 10.58 -13.08 1.12
CA ALA A 109 9.72 -12.60 0.05
C ALA A 109 10.47 -12.58 -1.29
N THR A 110 10.52 -13.74 -1.96
CA THR A 110 11.17 -13.90 -3.26
C THR A 110 10.21 -14.49 -4.30
N ARG A 111 10.59 -14.40 -5.59
CA ARG A 111 9.77 -14.94 -6.70
C ARG A 111 9.52 -16.45 -6.62
N SER A 112 10.28 -17.19 -5.81
CA SER A 112 10.09 -18.64 -5.63
C SER A 112 8.78 -18.97 -4.90
N LEU A 113 8.14 -18.00 -4.23
CA LEU A 113 6.84 -18.16 -3.60
C LEU A 113 5.67 -18.09 -4.60
N LEU A 114 5.91 -17.67 -5.84
CA LEU A 114 4.87 -17.63 -6.87
C LEU A 114 4.55 -19.06 -7.34
N ALA A 115 3.27 -19.43 -7.30
CA ALA A 115 2.81 -20.73 -7.83
C ALA A 115 3.02 -20.87 -9.35
N ALA A 116 3.02 -19.73 -10.05
CA ALA A 116 3.34 -19.60 -11.47
C ALA A 116 4.27 -18.39 -11.63
N GLY A 117 5.51 -18.64 -12.08
CA GLY A 117 6.53 -17.61 -12.26
C GLY A 117 6.47 -16.92 -13.63
N SER A 118 5.71 -17.50 -14.57
CA SER A 118 5.56 -17.02 -15.94
C SER A 118 4.12 -17.19 -16.48
N VAL A 119 3.83 -16.55 -17.61
CA VAL A 119 2.55 -16.76 -18.32
C VAL A 119 2.45 -18.17 -18.91
N ALA A 120 3.58 -18.78 -19.29
CA ALA A 120 3.59 -20.16 -19.77
C ALA A 120 3.18 -21.13 -18.66
N ASP A 121 3.68 -20.91 -17.44
CA ASP A 121 3.29 -21.70 -16.26
C ASP A 121 1.76 -21.60 -16.05
N LEU A 122 1.15 -20.41 -16.20
CA LEU A 122 -0.30 -20.25 -16.08
C LEU A 122 -1.08 -21.05 -17.15
N VAL A 123 -0.54 -21.20 -18.36
CA VAL A 123 -1.17 -22.02 -19.41
C VAL A 123 -1.07 -23.50 -19.04
N GLU A 124 0.08 -23.96 -18.56
CA GLU A 124 0.27 -25.34 -18.10
C GLU A 124 -0.65 -25.66 -16.91
N TRP A 125 -0.71 -24.79 -15.90
CA TRP A 125 -1.63 -24.90 -14.76
C TRP A 125 -3.11 -24.95 -15.16
N SER A 126 -3.45 -24.39 -16.33
CA SER A 126 -4.81 -24.40 -16.86
C SER A 126 -5.11 -25.62 -17.74
N ASP A 127 -4.19 -26.57 -17.90
CA ASP A 127 -4.26 -27.67 -18.87
C ASP A 127 -4.54 -27.17 -20.31
N GLY A 128 -3.95 -26.02 -20.67
CA GLY A 128 -4.13 -25.40 -21.99
C GLY A 128 -5.47 -24.68 -22.20
N LEU A 129 -6.33 -24.57 -21.18
CA LEU A 129 -7.61 -23.85 -21.27
C LEU A 129 -7.42 -22.33 -21.34
N TYR A 130 -6.36 -21.81 -20.72
CA TYR A 130 -6.01 -20.40 -20.80
C TYR A 130 -5.26 -20.11 -22.10
N ASN A 131 -5.88 -19.28 -22.95
CA ASN A 131 -5.28 -18.83 -24.20
C ASN A 131 -4.85 -17.36 -24.10
N PRO A 132 -3.61 -17.05 -23.70
CA PRO A 132 -3.17 -15.67 -23.50
C PRO A 132 -3.18 -14.88 -24.82
N PRO A 133 -3.51 -13.58 -24.79
CA PRO A 133 -3.35 -12.68 -25.93
C PRO A 133 -1.91 -12.67 -26.45
N ALA A 134 -1.72 -12.38 -27.75
CA ALA A 134 -0.42 -12.44 -28.42
C ALA A 134 0.70 -11.65 -27.71
N LYS A 135 0.38 -10.50 -27.10
CA LYS A 135 1.36 -9.69 -26.34
C LYS A 135 2.01 -10.41 -25.15
N PHE A 136 1.43 -11.51 -24.68
CA PHE A 136 1.93 -12.29 -23.54
C PHE A 136 2.38 -13.71 -23.93
N ARG A 137 2.30 -14.06 -25.22
CA ARG A 137 2.90 -15.29 -25.73
C ARG A 137 4.37 -15.01 -25.98
N SER A 138 5.22 -15.81 -25.38
CA SER A 138 6.68 -15.74 -25.52
C SER A 138 7.25 -16.98 -26.21
N TRP A 139 6.42 -17.63 -27.04
CA TRP A 139 6.71 -18.83 -27.82
C TRP A 139 6.05 -18.75 -29.20
#